data_AF-A0A5C8B653-F1
#
_entry.id   AF-A0A5C8B653-F1
#
_cell.length_a   1.000
_cell.length_b   1.000
_cell.length_c   1.000
_cell.angle_alpha   90.00
_cell.angle_beta   90.00
_cell.angle_gamma   90.00
#
_symmetry.space_group_name_H-M   'P 1'
#
loop_
_entity.id
_entity.type
_entity.pdbx_description
1 polymer ?
#
loop_
_entity_poly.entity_id
_entity_poly.type
_entity_poly.pdbx_seq_one_letter_code
_entity_poly.pdbx_strand_id
1 'polypeptide(L)'
;MSSFSAESVTVQVFPIVLSSAEREDLEAIACRERFGVNATSASAFTHSLGSKKVWAEVRCGTHGKIEGISIFGRAYCSKNAKAWNCDSSEVFMSLSAGARNYELAWSSVEPSSARAIFLGLLRQNASLGVAANDRDPMVCRMTRSETPDLLEISCGSWITTVSTWCPHSACPRIIFSRLGAIP
;
A
#
# COMPACT_ATOMS: atom_id res chain seq x y z
N MET A 1 0.94 -13.70 35.12
CA MET A 1 0.54 -12.74 34.07
C MET A 1 1.83 -12.28 33.41
N SER A 2 2.15 -12.81 32.23
CA SER A 2 3.37 -12.45 31.50
C SER A 2 3.08 -11.24 30.62
N SER A 3 3.68 -10.10 30.97
CA SER A 3 3.66 -8.89 30.16
C SER A 3 4.65 -9.07 29.01
N PHE A 4 4.15 -9.08 27.77
CA PHE A 4 5.01 -8.99 26.58
C PHE A 4 5.28 -7.52 26.28
N SER A 5 6.53 -7.08 26.44
CA SER A 5 6.99 -5.80 25.90
C SER A 5 7.16 -5.95 24.39
N ALA A 6 6.39 -5.19 23.61
CA ALA A 6 6.62 -5.06 22.18
C ALA A 6 7.74 -4.02 21.97
N GLU A 7 8.94 -4.48 21.62
CA GLU A 7 9.99 -3.60 21.13
C GLU A 7 9.65 -3.16 19.70
N SER A 8 9.60 -1.85 19.47
CA SER A 8 9.43 -1.30 18.13
C SER A 8 10.74 -1.49 17.34
N VAL A 9 10.76 -2.41 16.39
CA VAL A 9 11.88 -2.54 15.45
C VAL A 9 11.82 -1.37 14.47
N THR A 10 12.74 -0.42 14.62
CA THR A 10 12.93 0.63 13.62
C THR A 10 13.84 0.08 12.55
N VAL A 11 13.29 -0.23 11.36
CA VAL A 11 14.09 -0.64 10.21
C VAL A 11 14.80 0.59 9.64
N GLN A 12 16.10 0.68 9.85
CA GLN A 12 16.91 1.76 9.28
C GLN A 12 17.04 1.57 7.76
N VAL A 13 16.77 2.63 7.01
CA VAL A 13 16.96 2.68 5.56
C VAL A 13 17.91 3.81 5.20
N PHE A 14 18.76 3.58 4.20
CA PHE A 14 19.73 4.53 3.68
C PHE A 14 19.37 4.88 2.23
N PRO A 15 19.08 6.16 1.93
CA PRO A 15 18.70 6.56 0.58
C PRO A 15 19.86 6.40 -0.41
N ILE A 16 19.54 6.01 -1.64
CA ILE A 16 20.49 5.86 -2.74
C ILE A 16 20.11 6.82 -3.85
N VAL A 17 21.09 7.59 -4.33
CA VAL A 17 20.90 8.48 -5.47
C VAL A 17 21.00 7.64 -6.75
N LEU A 18 19.86 7.49 -7.44
CA LEU A 18 19.80 6.86 -8.74
C LEU A 18 20.43 7.75 -9.81
N SER A 19 21.27 7.17 -10.66
CA SER A 19 21.73 7.79 -11.90
C SER A 19 20.57 7.96 -12.90
N SER A 20 20.75 8.81 -13.91
CA SER A 20 19.73 9.02 -14.95
C SER A 20 19.38 7.72 -15.68
N ALA A 21 20.38 6.90 -16.01
CA ALA A 21 20.16 5.60 -16.66
C ALA A 21 19.36 4.64 -15.77
N GLU A 22 19.67 4.56 -14.47
CA GLU A 22 18.90 3.71 -13.56
C GLU A 22 17.46 4.18 -13.37
N ARG A 23 17.21 5.50 -13.39
CA ARG A 23 15.84 6.04 -13.36
C ARG A 23 15.07 5.68 -14.62
N GLU A 24 15.72 5.76 -15.77
CA GLU A 24 15.13 5.41 -17.06
C GLU A 24 14.80 3.92 -17.15
N ASP A 25 15.72 3.06 -16.70
CA ASP A 25 15.52 1.61 -16.60
C ASP A 25 14.35 1.28 -15.67
N LEU A 26 14.34 1.86 -14.45
CA LEU A 26 13.25 1.67 -13.49
C LEU A 26 11.90 2.14 -14.04
N GLU A 27 11.84 3.30 -14.70
CA GLU A 27 10.62 3.79 -15.32
C GLU A 27 10.13 2.84 -16.43
N ALA A 28 11.05 2.34 -17.27
CA ALA A 28 10.72 1.41 -18.34
C ALA A 28 9.98 0.19 -17.80
N ILE A 29 10.61 -0.52 -16.86
CA ILE A 29 10.12 -1.81 -16.37
C ILE A 29 8.94 -1.67 -15.40
N ALA A 30 8.94 -0.63 -14.55
CA ALA A 30 7.92 -0.46 -13.52
C ALA A 30 6.63 0.15 -14.07
N CYS A 31 6.75 1.10 -14.99
CA CYS A 31 5.64 1.96 -15.39
C CYS A 31 5.28 1.82 -16.87
N ARG A 32 6.24 1.98 -17.80
CA ARG A 32 5.92 1.98 -19.24
C ARG A 32 5.50 0.61 -19.74
N GLU A 33 6.25 -0.44 -19.42
CA GLU A 33 5.94 -1.81 -19.82
C GLU A 33 4.65 -2.33 -19.18
N ARG A 34 4.38 -1.93 -17.93
CA ARG A 34 3.28 -2.49 -17.14
C ARG A 34 1.97 -1.72 -17.24
N PHE A 35 2.05 -0.40 -17.29
CA PHE A 35 0.89 0.50 -17.24
C PHE A 35 0.81 1.47 -18.43
N GLY A 36 1.82 1.52 -19.31
CA GLY A 36 1.84 2.41 -20.47
C GLY A 36 2.01 3.89 -20.11
N VAL A 37 2.57 4.21 -18.94
CA VAL A 37 2.72 5.59 -18.43
C VAL A 37 4.11 5.83 -17.86
N ASN A 38 4.50 7.09 -17.73
CA ASN A 38 5.79 7.48 -17.14
C ASN A 38 5.77 7.42 -15.61
N ALA A 39 6.94 7.41 -14.99
CA ALA A 39 7.06 7.49 -13.54
C ALA A 39 6.84 8.93 -13.07
N THR A 40 6.15 9.09 -11.94
CA THR A 40 6.06 10.38 -11.23
C THR A 40 7.17 10.53 -10.21
N SER A 41 7.67 9.41 -9.66
CA SER A 41 8.79 9.38 -8.74
C SER A 41 9.44 8.00 -8.70
N ALA A 42 10.76 7.97 -8.49
CA ALA A 42 11.51 6.76 -8.19
C ALA A 42 12.48 7.05 -7.04
N SER A 43 12.34 6.30 -5.94
CA SER A 43 13.20 6.43 -4.76
C SER A 43 13.87 5.10 -4.46
N ALA A 44 15.20 5.11 -4.30
CA ALA A 44 15.98 3.92 -3.99
C ALA A 44 16.58 3.98 -2.59
N PHE A 45 16.75 2.82 -1.98
CA PHE A 45 17.27 2.67 -0.63
C PHE A 45 17.98 1.33 -0.42
N THR A 46 18.74 1.23 0.67
CA THR A 46 19.32 0.00 1.21
C THR A 46 19.04 -0.12 2.70
N HIS A 47 18.92 -1.34 3.23
CA HIS A 47 18.77 -1.61 4.67
C HIS A 47 20.11 -1.69 5.42
N SER A 48 21.25 -1.63 4.72
CA SER A 48 22.57 -1.69 5.34
C SER A 48 23.61 -0.91 4.54
N LEU A 49 24.45 -0.13 5.24
CA LEU A 49 25.59 0.57 4.66
C LEU A 49 26.58 -0.43 4.05
N GLY A 50 26.90 -0.27 2.77
CA GLY A 50 27.78 -1.18 2.03
C GLY A 50 27.11 -2.44 1.48
N SER A 51 25.81 -2.65 1.73
CA SER A 51 25.05 -3.71 1.07
C SER A 51 24.98 -3.47 -0.44
N LYS A 52 25.19 -4.55 -1.20
CA LYS A 52 24.97 -4.56 -2.66
C LYS A 52 23.50 -4.73 -3.04
N LYS A 53 22.64 -5.13 -2.09
CA LYS A 53 21.19 -5.18 -2.31
C LYS A 53 20.64 -3.78 -2.20
N VAL A 54 20.04 -3.33 -3.30
CA VAL A 54 19.37 -2.04 -3.41
C VAL A 54 17.91 -2.31 -3.76
N TRP A 55 17.02 -1.56 -3.15
CA TRP A 55 15.59 -1.58 -3.44
C TRP A 55 15.17 -0.23 -3.98
N ALA A 56 14.08 -0.21 -4.74
CA ALA A 56 13.45 1.00 -5.20
C ALA A 56 11.93 0.89 -5.12
N GLU A 57 11.28 1.98 -4.73
CA GLU A 57 9.86 2.19 -4.93
C GLU A 57 9.69 3.16 -6.10
N VAL A 58 8.92 2.73 -7.10
CA VAL A 58 8.58 3.53 -8.27
C VAL A 58 7.08 3.80 -8.26
N ARG A 59 6.70 5.07 -8.33
CA ARG A 59 5.31 5.49 -8.47
C ARG A 59 5.07 5.93 -9.90
N CYS A 60 4.05 5.36 -10.51
CA CYS A 60 3.69 5.58 -11.89
C CYS A 60 2.61 6.66 -12.00
N GLY A 61 2.55 7.30 -13.16
CA GLY A 61 1.48 8.23 -13.52
C GLY A 61 0.10 7.56 -13.50
N THR A 62 -0.93 8.38 -13.64
CA THR A 62 -2.29 7.84 -13.72
C THR A 62 -2.50 7.09 -15.04
N HIS A 63 -3.08 5.90 -14.97
CA HIS A 63 -3.30 5.02 -16.13
C HIS A 63 -4.77 4.59 -16.29
N GLY A 64 -5.68 5.27 -15.61
CA GLY A 64 -7.11 4.95 -15.65
C GLY A 64 -7.92 5.73 -14.63
N LYS A 65 -9.24 5.58 -14.71
CA LYS A 65 -10.18 6.15 -13.73
C LYS A 65 -11.28 5.15 -13.39
N ILE A 66 -11.69 5.15 -12.12
CA ILE A 66 -12.88 4.44 -11.64
C ILE A 66 -13.75 5.42 -10.89
N GLU A 67 -15.00 5.56 -11.33
CA GLU A 67 -15.96 6.50 -10.74
C GLU A 67 -15.41 7.94 -10.67
N GLY A 68 -14.61 8.34 -11.66
CA GLY A 68 -13.95 9.65 -11.73
C GLY A 68 -12.66 9.79 -10.93
N ILE A 69 -12.25 8.78 -10.15
CA ILE A 69 -11.03 8.78 -9.35
C ILE A 69 -9.87 8.20 -10.16
N SER A 70 -8.77 8.94 -10.20
CA SER A 70 -7.53 8.50 -10.86
C SER A 70 -6.93 7.28 -10.17
N ILE A 71 -6.53 6.32 -11.00
CA ILE A 71 -5.81 5.13 -10.60
C ILE A 71 -4.33 5.30 -10.91
N PHE A 72 -3.48 4.85 -10.00
CA PHE A 72 -2.02 4.91 -10.08
C PHE A 72 -1.42 3.52 -9.94
N GLY A 73 -0.21 3.36 -10.50
CA GLY A 73 0.61 2.18 -10.28
C GLY A 73 1.75 2.45 -9.30
N ARG A 74 2.15 1.44 -8.55
CA ARG A 74 3.39 1.43 -7.76
C ARG A 74 4.09 0.11 -7.96
N ALA A 75 5.40 0.13 -8.11
CA ALA A 75 6.23 -1.07 -8.19
C ALA A 75 7.31 -1.05 -7.11
N TYR A 76 7.59 -2.23 -6.56
CA TYR A 76 8.73 -2.45 -5.68
C TYR A 76 9.76 -3.26 -6.43
N CYS A 77 10.92 -2.66 -6.61
CA CYS A 77 11.99 -3.21 -7.43
C CYS A 77 13.20 -3.52 -6.56
N SER A 78 13.92 -4.58 -6.92
CA SER A 78 15.21 -4.90 -6.34
C SER A 78 16.28 -4.91 -7.42
N LYS A 79 17.48 -4.45 -7.06
CA LYS A 79 18.64 -4.49 -7.93
C LYS A 79 19.46 -5.73 -7.61
N ASN A 80 19.60 -6.60 -8.60
CA ASN A 80 20.65 -7.62 -8.58
C ASN A 80 21.94 -7.01 -9.19
N ALA A 81 23.06 -7.73 -9.17
CA ALA A 81 24.37 -7.17 -9.53
C ALA A 81 24.46 -6.52 -10.93
N LYS A 82 23.47 -6.70 -11.82
CA LYS A 82 23.48 -6.13 -13.18
C LYS A 82 22.17 -5.47 -13.62
N ALA A 83 21.02 -5.79 -13.02
CA ALA A 83 19.73 -5.33 -13.50
C ALA A 83 18.74 -5.06 -12.37
N TRP A 84 17.79 -4.18 -12.66
CA TRP A 84 16.59 -4.01 -11.86
C TRP A 84 15.57 -5.07 -12.21
N ASN A 85 14.84 -5.54 -11.20
CA ASN A 85 13.71 -6.42 -11.36
C ASN A 85 12.59 -5.95 -10.43
N CYS A 86 11.36 -5.90 -10.94
CA CYS A 86 10.19 -5.45 -10.18
C CYS A 86 9.22 -6.62 -10.00
N ASP A 87 9.41 -7.37 -8.91
CA ASP A 87 8.66 -8.59 -8.63
C ASP A 87 7.21 -8.33 -8.22
N SER A 88 6.93 -7.15 -7.66
CA SER A 88 5.59 -6.78 -7.25
C SER A 88 5.20 -5.40 -7.75
N SER A 89 3.92 -5.27 -8.09
CA SER A 89 3.28 -4.01 -8.37
C SER A 89 1.91 -3.98 -7.73
N GLU A 90 1.48 -2.79 -7.34
CA GLU A 90 0.15 -2.55 -6.82
C GLU A 90 -0.51 -1.45 -7.61
N VAL A 91 -1.81 -1.61 -7.82
CA VAL A 91 -2.67 -0.57 -8.35
C VAL A 91 -3.38 0.06 -7.16
N PHE A 92 -3.42 1.39 -7.09
CA PHE A 92 -4.02 2.09 -5.97
C PHE A 92 -4.75 3.36 -6.41
N MET A 93 -5.61 3.85 -5.53
CA MET A 93 -6.32 5.12 -5.69
C MET A 93 -6.07 6.01 -4.48
N SER A 94 -5.98 7.32 -4.71
CA SER A 94 -5.89 8.31 -3.63
C SER A 94 -7.30 8.70 -3.19
N LEU A 95 -7.59 8.54 -1.91
CA LEU A 95 -8.87 8.86 -1.29
C LEU A 95 -8.65 9.91 -0.19
N SER A 96 -9.56 10.86 -0.08
CA SER A 96 -9.56 11.83 1.02
C SER A 96 -10.79 11.63 1.89
N ALA A 97 -10.59 11.59 3.20
CA ALA A 97 -11.67 11.55 4.18
C ALA A 97 -11.33 12.47 5.36
N GLY A 98 -12.13 13.52 5.53
CA GLY A 98 -11.79 14.61 6.45
C GLY A 98 -10.46 15.27 6.06
N ALA A 99 -9.56 15.41 7.03
CA ALA A 99 -8.23 15.98 6.83
C ALA A 99 -7.16 14.96 6.40
N ARG A 100 -7.53 13.68 6.20
CA ARG A 100 -6.57 12.60 5.89
C ARG A 100 -6.65 12.16 4.43
N ASN A 101 -5.47 11.90 3.87
CA ASN A 101 -5.30 11.27 2.56
C ASN A 101 -4.88 9.81 2.76
N TYR A 102 -5.46 8.95 1.95
CA TYR A 102 -5.25 7.51 1.95
C TYR A 102 -4.86 7.06 0.56
N GLU A 103 -4.02 6.05 0.49
CA GLU A 103 -3.73 5.32 -0.74
C GLU A 103 -4.27 3.92 -0.59
N LEU A 104 -5.40 3.64 -1.24
CA LEU A 104 -6.05 2.35 -1.18
C LEU A 104 -5.60 1.49 -2.35
N ALA A 105 -4.79 0.47 -2.06
CA ALA A 105 -4.43 -0.59 -2.97
C ALA A 105 -5.36 -1.81 -2.78
N TRP A 106 -5.54 -2.58 -3.85
CA TRP A 106 -6.37 -3.79 -3.86
C TRP A 106 -5.74 -4.88 -4.74
N SER A 107 -6.10 -6.14 -4.50
CA SER A 107 -5.64 -7.28 -5.30
C SER A 107 -6.78 -8.22 -5.71
N SER A 108 -7.58 -8.66 -4.75
CA SER A 108 -8.63 -9.69 -4.89
C SER A 108 -10.05 -9.14 -4.63
N VAL A 109 -10.19 -7.82 -4.71
CA VAL A 109 -11.45 -7.09 -4.55
C VAL A 109 -11.63 -6.16 -5.75
N GLU A 110 -12.84 -6.12 -6.31
CA GLU A 110 -13.17 -5.20 -7.39
C GLU A 110 -12.98 -3.74 -6.89
N PRO A 111 -12.34 -2.84 -7.66
CA PRO A 111 -11.90 -1.55 -7.15
C PRO A 111 -13.04 -0.66 -6.63
N SER A 112 -14.20 -0.64 -7.30
CA SER A 112 -15.37 0.16 -6.90
C SER A 112 -15.92 -0.35 -5.56
N SER A 113 -15.96 -1.67 -5.39
CA SER A 113 -16.33 -2.36 -4.16
C SER A 113 -15.33 -2.07 -3.04
N ALA A 114 -14.02 -2.16 -3.32
CA ALA A 114 -12.96 -1.85 -2.37
C ALA A 114 -13.10 -0.41 -1.85
N ARG A 115 -13.34 0.54 -2.76
CA ARG A 115 -13.62 1.93 -2.41
C ARG A 115 -14.86 2.08 -1.53
N ALA A 116 -15.99 1.50 -1.94
CA ALA A 116 -17.24 1.62 -1.21
C ALA A 116 -17.13 1.06 0.21
N ILE A 117 -16.47 -0.09 0.37
CA ILE A 117 -16.20 -0.73 1.66
C ILE A 117 -15.31 0.17 2.51
N PHE A 118 -14.19 0.65 1.96
CA PHE A 118 -13.25 1.49 2.68
C PHE A 118 -13.89 2.80 3.18
N LEU A 119 -14.64 3.50 2.31
CA LEU A 119 -15.39 4.69 2.70
C LEU A 119 -16.48 4.39 3.72
N GLY A 120 -17.15 3.23 3.60
CA GLY A 120 -18.14 2.76 4.56
C GLY A 120 -17.55 2.54 5.95
N LEU A 121 -16.33 2.03 6.05
CA LEU A 121 -15.62 1.86 7.32
C LEU A 121 -15.19 3.20 7.92
N LEU A 122 -14.65 4.11 7.10
CA LEU A 122 -14.26 5.44 7.56
C LEU A 122 -15.45 6.22 8.15
N ARG A 123 -16.65 6.10 7.56
CA ARG A 123 -17.88 6.70 8.10
C ARG A 123 -18.31 6.12 9.45
N GLN A 124 -17.94 4.88 9.75
CA GLN A 124 -18.24 4.22 11.03
C GLN A 124 -17.23 4.59 12.12
N ASN A 125 -16.35 5.57 11.89
CA ASN A 125 -15.22 5.90 12.76
C ASN A 125 -14.35 4.67 13.08
N ALA A 126 -14.25 3.73 12.12
CA ALA A 126 -13.33 2.62 12.22
C ALA A 126 -11.93 3.18 12.40
N SER A 127 -11.30 2.91 13.55
CA SER A 127 -9.89 3.20 13.74
C SER A 127 -9.08 2.22 12.89
N LEU A 128 -8.91 2.52 11.60
CA LEU A 128 -8.07 1.77 10.67
C LEU A 128 -6.57 2.02 10.92
N GLY A 129 -6.20 2.17 12.19
CA GLY A 129 -4.87 2.54 12.66
C GLY A 129 -4.69 4.01 13.04
N VAL A 130 -3.87 4.21 14.07
CA VAL A 130 -3.35 5.49 14.59
C VAL A 130 -1.88 5.17 14.94
N ALA A 131 -0.81 5.87 14.54
CA ALA A 131 -0.55 7.18 13.92
C ALA A 131 0.75 7.12 13.07
N ALA A 132 1.02 8.15 12.23
CA ALA A 132 2.28 8.92 12.21
C ALA A 132 2.22 10.05 11.16
N ASN A 133 2.42 11.30 11.60
CA ASN A 133 2.60 12.54 10.84
C ASN A 133 1.56 12.88 9.74
N ASP A 134 0.90 14.03 9.88
CA ASP A 134 -0.13 14.54 8.96
C ASP A 134 0.37 14.97 7.56
N ARG A 135 1.55 14.51 7.12
CA ARG A 135 2.15 14.91 5.84
C ARG A 135 2.11 13.83 4.75
N ASP A 136 2.22 12.55 5.09
CA ASP A 136 2.25 11.47 4.11
C ASP A 136 0.90 10.73 4.05
N PRO A 137 0.45 10.27 2.86
CA PRO A 137 -0.78 9.52 2.76
C PRO A 137 -0.66 8.16 3.45
N MET A 138 -1.71 7.75 4.16
CA MET A 138 -1.72 6.42 4.78
C MET A 138 -1.98 5.35 3.72
N VAL A 139 -0.99 4.49 3.49
CA VAL A 139 -1.10 3.36 2.56
C VAL A 139 -1.91 2.25 3.21
N CYS A 140 -3.02 1.89 2.56
CA CYS A 140 -3.95 0.84 2.95
C CYS A 140 -4.06 -0.20 1.85
N ARG A 141 -3.99 -1.48 2.21
CA ARG A 141 -4.13 -2.62 1.29
C ARG A 141 -5.35 -3.44 1.66
N MET A 142 -6.22 -3.70 0.68
CA MET A 142 -7.39 -4.55 0.85
C MET A 142 -7.23 -5.85 0.07
N THR A 143 -7.38 -6.97 0.76
CA THR A 143 -7.42 -8.31 0.16
C THR A 143 -8.63 -9.07 0.68
N ARG A 144 -9.15 -9.98 -0.14
CA ARG A 144 -10.08 -11.02 0.33
C ARG A 144 -9.29 -12.05 1.13
N SER A 145 -9.86 -12.51 2.25
CA SER A 145 -9.30 -13.63 3.00
C SER A 145 -9.73 -14.96 2.36
N GLU A 146 -9.31 -16.08 2.95
CA GLU A 146 -9.76 -17.41 2.53
C GLU A 146 -11.28 -17.62 2.73
N THR A 147 -11.89 -16.86 3.65
CA THR A 147 -13.35 -16.86 3.83
C THR A 147 -13.98 -15.82 2.89
N PRO A 148 -14.88 -16.21 1.96
CA PRO A 148 -15.35 -15.32 0.90
C PRO A 148 -15.95 -13.99 1.38
N ASP A 149 -16.63 -13.98 2.52
CA ASP A 149 -17.30 -12.79 3.07
C ASP A 149 -16.41 -11.96 4.01
N LEU A 150 -15.13 -12.32 4.13
CA LEU A 150 -14.16 -11.62 4.96
C LEU A 150 -13.08 -10.97 4.09
N LEU A 151 -12.78 -9.73 4.44
CA LEU A 151 -11.72 -8.93 3.85
C LEU A 151 -10.72 -8.57 4.93
N GLU A 152 -9.43 -8.55 4.59
CA GLU A 152 -8.40 -7.97 5.43
C GLU A 152 -7.96 -6.63 4.85
N ILE A 153 -7.96 -5.60 5.69
CA ILE A 153 -7.48 -4.27 5.37
C ILE A 153 -6.27 -3.97 6.26
N SER A 154 -5.10 -3.86 5.64
CA SER A 154 -3.88 -3.48 6.32
C SER A 154 -3.57 -2.01 6.07
N CYS A 155 -3.49 -1.19 7.10
CA CYS A 155 -3.14 0.23 7.04
C CYS A 155 -2.01 0.50 8.05
N GLY A 156 -0.81 0.81 7.55
CA GLY A 156 0.37 0.92 8.40
C GLY A 156 0.61 -0.38 9.21
N SER A 157 0.68 -0.26 10.54
CA SER A 157 0.86 -1.39 11.45
C SER A 157 -0.43 -2.10 11.85
N TRP A 158 -1.60 -1.71 11.33
CA TRP A 158 -2.88 -2.30 11.70
C TRP A 158 -3.42 -3.22 10.61
N ILE A 159 -4.01 -4.34 11.02
CA ILE A 159 -4.77 -5.25 10.17
C ILE A 159 -6.18 -5.34 10.74
N THR A 160 -7.17 -4.99 9.91
CA THR A 160 -8.60 -5.03 10.27
C THR A 160 -9.29 -6.08 9.41
N THR A 161 -9.95 -7.04 10.06
CA THR A 161 -10.81 -8.00 9.38
C THR A 161 -12.23 -7.47 9.34
N VAL A 162 -12.76 -7.43 8.13
CA VAL A 162 -14.04 -6.81 7.80
C VAL A 162 -14.93 -7.85 7.17
N SER A 163 -16.19 -7.93 7.61
CA SER A 163 -17.18 -8.77 6.98
C SER A 163 -18.09 -7.95 6.08
N THR A 164 -18.26 -8.43 4.84
CA THR A 164 -19.21 -7.86 3.86
C THR A 164 -20.61 -8.50 3.95
N TRP A 165 -20.77 -9.51 4.80
CA TRP A 165 -22.05 -10.15 5.06
C TRP A 165 -22.70 -9.59 6.34
N CYS A 166 -23.88 -8.98 6.20
CA CYS A 166 -24.65 -8.44 7.32
C CYS A 166 -26.14 -8.78 7.14
N PRO A 167 -26.69 -9.74 7.89
CA PRO A 167 -28.11 -10.08 7.78
C PRO A 167 -29.02 -9.00 8.39
N HIS A 168 -28.60 -8.30 9.45
CA HIS A 168 -29.45 -7.36 10.20
C HIS A 168 -28.78 -6.01 10.60
N SER A 169 -27.59 -5.68 10.09
CA SER A 169 -26.80 -4.52 10.54
C SER A 169 -26.19 -3.71 9.40
N ALA A 170 -25.69 -2.49 9.70
CA ALA A 170 -24.92 -1.69 8.75
C ALA A 170 -23.67 -2.46 8.28
N CYS A 171 -23.42 -2.41 6.97
CA CYS A 171 -22.34 -3.10 6.29
C CYS A 171 -21.43 -2.08 5.59
N PRO A 172 -20.12 -2.32 5.46
CA PRO A 172 -19.36 -3.46 6.00
C PRO A 172 -19.16 -3.37 7.53
N ARG A 173 -18.96 -4.51 8.22
CA ARG A 173 -18.73 -4.54 9.68
C ARG A 173 -17.30 -4.94 10.03
N ILE A 174 -16.71 -4.32 11.04
CA ILE A 174 -15.43 -4.77 11.61
C ILE A 174 -15.71 -6.00 12.48
N ILE A 175 -14.98 -7.09 12.24
CA ILE A 175 -15.03 -8.27 13.09
C ILE A 175 -13.96 -8.17 14.18
N PHE A 176 -12.73 -7.84 13.79
CA PHE A 176 -11.64 -7.59 14.73
C PHE A 176 -10.55 -6.74 14.07
N SER A 177 -9.78 -6.03 14.90
CA SER A 177 -8.58 -5.30 14.50
C SER A 177 -7.41 -5.75 15.38
N ARG A 178 -6.23 -5.89 14.77
CA ARG A 178 -4.99 -6.28 15.45
C ARG A 178 -3.82 -5.45 14.92
N LEU A 179 -2.75 -5.37 15.70
CA LEU A 179 -1.46 -4.99 15.16
C LEU A 179 -0.98 -6.10 14.22
N GLY A 180 -0.61 -5.73 13.00
CA GLY A 180 0.07 -6.61 12.06
C GLY A 180 1.51 -6.87 12.50
N ALA A 181 2.06 -7.99 12.06
CA ALA A 181 3.50 -8.17 12.10
C ALA A 181 4.14 -7.08 11.23
N ILE A 182 5.09 -6.34 11.78
CA ILE A 182 5.94 -5.45 10.99
C ILE A 182 6.80 -6.37 10.12
N PRO A 183 6.72 -6.31 8.78
CA PRO A 183 7.57 -7.11 7.91
C PRO A 183 9.06 -6.76 8.08
#